data_AF-A0A2M8L9D5-F1
#
_entry.id   AF-A0A2M8L9D5-F1
#
_cell.length_a   1.000
_cell.length_b   1.000
_cell.length_c   1.000
_cell.angle_alpha   90.00
_cell.angle_beta   90.00
_cell.angle_gamma   90.00
#
_symmetry.space_group_name_H-M   'P 1'
#
loop_
_entity.id
_entity.type
_entity.pdbx_description
1 polymer ?
#
loop_
_entity_poly.entity_id
_entity_poly.type
_entity_poly.pdbx_seq_one_letter_code
_entity_poly.pdbx_strand_id
1 'polypeptide(L)'
;MSKLTSTYIDNLPKFVGKDARLHASFNQTGTTTGRLSSSEPNLQNIPVKSEFGRAVRRAFVAPIGWKLVSFDYSQIELRVVASLSGDKKLKEAFLRGDDIHAKVASEVFNVPAEKVTGEMRRRAKIINFGIIYGMGINSLKKNLECGREEAESFYAEYMSDFSGVAGYLEKIKKEVSEKGFSETFFKRRRYLPEINSPIDFIRKEAERMAVNAPIQGTAADIIKMAMAALDDVGARLIIQVHDELLFEIKDSGDTIKEMATVIKKTMESDKYLDVPLLVDVLAGQNWVDMERIKI
;
A
#
# COMPACT_ATOMS: atom_id res chain seq x y z
N MET A 1 18.10 16.24 11.54
CA MET A 1 19.07 15.92 10.47
C MET A 1 19.98 14.74 10.83
N SER A 2 20.53 14.66 12.05
CA SER A 2 21.48 13.61 12.47
C SER A 2 21.07 12.16 12.14
N LYS A 3 19.82 11.75 12.42
CA LYS A 3 19.34 10.38 12.17
C LYS A 3 19.31 10.01 10.68
N LEU A 4 19.02 10.94 9.78
CA LEU A 4 18.93 10.64 8.34
C LEU A 4 20.33 10.55 7.71
N THR A 5 21.27 11.40 8.14
CA THR A 5 22.67 11.33 7.72
C THR A 5 23.32 10.02 8.18
N SER A 6 23.19 9.68 9.46
CA SER A 6 23.82 8.47 10.01
C SER A 6 23.19 7.18 9.50
N THR A 7 21.88 7.17 9.21
CA THR A 7 21.18 5.96 8.73
C THR A 7 21.44 5.70 7.24
N TYR A 8 21.51 6.76 6.42
CA TYR A 8 21.54 6.62 4.96
C TYR A 8 22.86 7.06 4.32
N ILE A 9 23.29 8.31 4.53
CA ILE A 9 24.47 8.87 3.84
C ILE A 9 25.76 8.16 4.27
N ASP A 10 25.96 7.99 5.57
CA ASP A 10 27.22 7.44 6.07
C ASP A 10 27.22 5.90 6.03
N ASN A 11 26.04 5.28 5.98
CA ASN A 11 25.89 3.84 6.16
C ASN A 11 25.67 3.09 4.85
N LEU A 12 24.81 3.57 3.95
CA LEU A 12 24.53 2.87 2.69
C LEU A 12 25.80 2.61 1.85
N PRO A 13 26.77 3.55 1.74
CA PRO A 13 28.01 3.29 1.00
C PRO A 13 28.82 2.11 1.54
N LYS A 14 28.69 1.78 2.83
CA LYS A 14 29.40 0.65 3.46
C LYS A 14 28.84 -0.71 3.04
N PHE A 15 27.62 -0.76 2.52
CA PHE A 15 26.97 -1.98 2.03
C PHE A 15 27.18 -2.19 0.52
N VAL A 16 27.95 -1.33 -0.16
CA VAL A 16 28.24 -1.48 -1.59
C VAL A 16 29.17 -2.67 -1.80
N GLY A 17 28.71 -3.61 -2.63
CA GLY A 17 29.45 -4.81 -3.00
C GLY A 17 30.58 -4.54 -4.01
N LYS A 18 31.34 -5.60 -4.33
CA LYS A 18 32.46 -5.53 -5.28
C LYS A 18 32.04 -5.18 -6.71
N ASP A 19 30.77 -5.40 -7.05
CA ASP A 19 30.16 -5.05 -8.34
C ASP A 19 29.67 -3.59 -8.39
N ALA A 20 30.02 -2.78 -7.37
CA ALA A 20 29.57 -1.41 -7.19
C ALA A 20 28.04 -1.27 -7.06
N ARG A 21 27.35 -2.33 -6.60
CA ARG A 21 25.90 -2.32 -6.33
C ARG A 21 25.61 -2.52 -4.86
N LEU A 22 24.43 -2.07 -4.45
CA LEU A 22 23.90 -2.29 -3.12
C LEU A 22 23.10 -3.58 -3.09
N HIS A 23 23.44 -4.51 -2.20
CA HIS A 23 22.75 -5.80 -2.06
C HIS A 23 22.03 -5.82 -0.73
N ALA A 24 20.70 -5.95 -0.77
CA ALA A 24 19.87 -6.08 0.43
C ALA A 24 19.30 -7.49 0.54
N SER A 25 19.08 -7.94 1.78
CA SER A 25 18.41 -9.20 2.06
C SER A 25 16.90 -8.98 2.14
N PHE A 26 16.12 -9.70 1.32
CA PHE A 26 14.66 -9.72 1.40
C PHE A 26 14.19 -10.94 2.19
N ASN A 27 13.70 -10.71 3.41
CA ASN A 27 13.27 -11.77 4.30
C ASN A 27 11.82 -12.15 4.00
N GLN A 28 11.61 -13.41 3.63
CA GLN A 28 10.30 -13.96 3.33
C GLN A 28 9.49 -14.29 4.60
N THR A 29 10.19 -14.58 5.70
CA THR A 29 9.63 -14.87 7.03
C THR A 29 9.97 -13.76 8.01
N GLY A 30 9.09 -13.50 8.99
CA GLY A 30 9.33 -12.55 10.08
C GLY A 30 8.34 -11.38 10.16
N THR A 31 7.53 -11.16 9.13
CA THR A 31 6.39 -10.23 9.20
C THR A 31 5.10 -10.96 9.59
N THR A 32 4.20 -10.27 10.28
CA THR A 32 2.92 -10.85 10.76
C THR A 32 1.82 -10.87 9.71
N THR A 33 1.98 -10.13 8.61
CA THR A 33 0.99 -10.02 7.51
C THR A 33 1.45 -10.71 6.24
N GLY A 34 2.65 -11.31 6.22
CA GLY A 34 3.18 -11.99 5.04
C GLY A 34 3.85 -11.06 4.02
N ARG A 35 4.06 -9.78 4.32
CA ARG A 35 4.93 -8.89 3.54
C ARG A 35 6.39 -9.36 3.57
N LEU A 36 7.16 -9.04 2.54
CA LEU A 36 8.62 -9.10 2.64
C LEU A 36 9.11 -7.99 3.56
N SER A 37 10.21 -8.23 4.26
CA SER A 37 11.00 -7.16 4.90
C SER A 37 12.37 -7.08 4.25
N SER A 38 13.02 -5.91 4.33
CA SER A 38 14.38 -5.72 3.84
C SER A 38 15.33 -5.41 4.99
N SER A 39 16.52 -6.01 4.96
CA SER A 39 17.59 -5.81 5.95
C SER A 39 18.96 -5.80 5.30
N GLU A 40 19.93 -5.16 5.98
CA GLU A 40 21.36 -5.16 5.63
C GLU A 40 21.68 -4.79 4.16
N PRO A 41 21.28 -3.59 3.68
CA PRO A 41 20.52 -2.53 4.35
C PRO A 41 19.01 -2.61 4.07
N ASN A 42 18.19 -1.94 4.87
CA ASN A 42 16.75 -1.88 4.63
C ASN A 42 16.41 -0.89 3.51
N LEU A 43 16.09 -1.42 2.31
CA LEU A 43 15.75 -0.63 1.12
C LEU A 43 14.25 -0.34 0.96
N GLN A 44 13.40 -0.88 1.82
CA GLN A 44 11.97 -0.58 1.79
C GLN A 44 11.63 0.76 2.49
N ASN A 45 12.55 1.27 3.31
CA ASN A 45 12.35 2.49 4.09
C ASN A 45 13.11 3.71 3.54
N ILE A 46 13.56 3.68 2.28
CA ILE A 46 14.27 4.80 1.69
C ILE A 46 13.35 6.05 1.65
N PRO A 47 13.76 7.17 2.26
CA PRO A 47 12.89 8.34 2.44
C PRO A 47 12.57 9.02 1.11
N VAL A 48 11.35 9.54 0.96
CA VAL A 48 10.87 10.19 -0.29
C VAL A 48 10.22 11.56 -0.08
N LYS A 49 9.77 11.89 1.14
CA LYS A 49 8.93 13.07 1.38
C LYS A 49 9.71 14.38 1.54
N SER A 50 10.83 14.34 2.25
CA SER A 50 11.67 15.53 2.46
C SER A 50 12.62 15.74 1.29
N GLU A 51 13.07 16.97 1.09
CA GLU A 51 14.11 17.29 0.09
C GLU A 51 15.36 16.44 0.30
N PHE A 52 15.81 16.32 1.55
CA PHE A 52 16.92 15.42 1.92
C PHE A 52 16.62 13.96 1.56
N GLY A 53 15.40 13.48 1.82
CA GLY A 53 15.01 12.12 1.45
C GLY A 53 15.06 11.89 -0.05
N ARG A 54 14.55 12.85 -0.83
CA ARG A 54 14.67 12.84 -2.29
C ARG A 54 16.12 12.86 -2.75
N ALA A 55 17.02 13.59 -2.09
CA ALA A 55 18.44 13.56 -2.41
C ALA A 55 19.06 12.16 -2.20
N VAL A 56 18.72 11.48 -1.09
CA VAL A 56 19.15 10.09 -0.85
C VAL A 56 18.59 9.14 -1.91
N ARG A 57 17.29 9.20 -2.21
CA ARG A 57 16.65 8.30 -3.18
C ARG A 57 17.13 8.56 -4.61
N ARG A 58 17.55 9.79 -4.96
CA ARG A 58 18.17 10.15 -6.24
C ARG A 58 19.53 9.47 -6.48
N ALA A 59 20.23 9.05 -5.42
CA ALA A 59 21.50 8.34 -5.54
C ALA A 59 21.36 6.89 -6.05
N PHE A 60 20.14 6.35 -6.07
CA PHE A 60 19.84 5.04 -6.65
C PHE A 60 19.61 5.21 -8.16
N VAL A 61 20.58 4.78 -8.96
CA VAL A 61 20.64 5.01 -10.41
C VAL A 61 20.66 3.70 -11.19
N ALA A 62 20.08 3.70 -12.39
CA ALA A 62 20.26 2.61 -13.34
C ALA A 62 21.67 2.64 -13.94
N PRO A 63 22.24 1.48 -14.33
CA PRO A 63 23.45 1.39 -15.13
C PRO A 63 23.32 2.12 -16.48
N ILE A 64 24.47 2.41 -17.10
CA ILE A 64 24.52 2.99 -18.45
C ILE A 64 23.84 2.03 -19.44
N GLY A 65 22.92 2.57 -20.25
CA GLY A 65 22.11 1.78 -21.21
C GLY A 65 20.90 1.08 -20.59
N TRP A 66 20.55 1.42 -19.35
CA TRP A 66 19.38 0.90 -18.64
C TRP A 66 18.56 2.04 -18.03
N LYS A 67 17.29 1.76 -17.74
CA LYS A 67 16.40 2.60 -16.94
C LYS A 67 15.88 1.84 -15.74
N LEU A 68 15.65 2.58 -14.65
CA LEU A 68 14.79 2.11 -13.57
C LEU A 68 13.34 2.29 -14.01
N VAL A 69 12.53 1.25 -13.85
CA VAL A 69 11.10 1.27 -14.18
C VAL A 69 10.32 0.77 -12.97
N SER A 70 9.50 1.65 -12.41
CA SER A 70 8.68 1.40 -11.22
C SER A 70 7.25 1.05 -11.63
N PHE A 71 6.69 0.03 -10.98
CA PHE A 71 5.33 -0.44 -11.13
C PHE A 71 4.68 -0.45 -9.75
N ASP A 72 3.79 0.50 -9.49
CA ASP A 72 3.14 0.69 -8.18
C ASP A 72 1.63 0.44 -8.30
N TYR A 73 1.08 -0.46 -7.48
CA TYR A 73 -0.35 -0.69 -7.50
C TYR A 73 -1.11 0.53 -6.99
N SER A 74 -2.04 1.03 -7.79
CA SER A 74 -2.90 2.13 -7.41
C SER A 74 -3.96 1.67 -6.40
N GLN A 75 -3.76 2.03 -5.13
CA GLN A 75 -4.73 1.83 -4.04
C GLN A 75 -5.08 0.34 -3.81
N ILE A 76 -4.11 -0.57 -3.91
CA ILE A 76 -4.33 -2.03 -3.81
C ILE A 76 -5.13 -2.43 -2.57
N GLU A 77 -4.82 -1.87 -1.41
CA GLU A 77 -5.49 -2.24 -0.16
C GLU A 77 -6.98 -1.87 -0.17
N LEU A 78 -7.35 -0.73 -0.77
CA LEU A 78 -8.76 -0.35 -0.91
C LEU A 78 -9.48 -1.22 -1.93
N ARG A 79 -8.80 -1.64 -3.00
CA ARG A 79 -9.34 -2.59 -3.98
C ARG A 79 -9.60 -3.96 -3.35
N VAL A 80 -8.67 -4.42 -2.51
CA VAL A 80 -8.85 -5.63 -1.68
C VAL A 80 -10.07 -5.47 -0.77
N VAL A 81 -10.20 -4.34 -0.06
CA VAL A 81 -11.37 -4.08 0.79
C VAL A 81 -12.67 -4.10 -0.01
N ALA A 82 -12.71 -3.42 -1.16
CA ALA A 82 -13.89 -3.41 -2.04
C ALA A 82 -14.28 -4.83 -2.48
N SER A 83 -13.31 -5.64 -2.88
CA SER A 83 -13.55 -7.02 -3.30
C SER A 83 -14.01 -7.91 -2.15
N LEU A 84 -13.32 -7.89 -1.00
CA LEU A 84 -13.60 -8.80 0.11
C LEU A 84 -14.86 -8.43 0.88
N SER A 85 -15.17 -7.13 0.98
CA SER A 85 -16.40 -6.66 1.62
C SER A 85 -17.64 -6.82 0.75
N GLY A 86 -17.47 -6.87 -0.58
CA GLY A 86 -18.58 -6.87 -1.52
C GLY A 86 -19.37 -5.55 -1.53
N ASP A 87 -18.81 -4.47 -0.99
CA ASP A 87 -19.48 -3.18 -0.91
C ASP A 87 -19.77 -2.60 -2.30
N LYS A 88 -21.05 -2.44 -2.64
CA LYS A 88 -21.46 -2.03 -3.99
C LYS A 88 -20.97 -0.62 -4.33
N LYS A 89 -21.12 0.34 -3.40
CA LYS A 89 -20.75 1.75 -3.62
C LYS A 89 -19.25 1.86 -3.89
N LEU A 90 -18.43 1.13 -3.13
CA LEU A 90 -16.98 1.11 -3.27
C LEU A 90 -16.53 0.38 -4.55
N LYS A 91 -17.13 -0.78 -4.86
CA LYS A 91 -16.83 -1.52 -6.11
C LYS A 91 -17.16 -0.68 -7.34
N GLU A 92 -18.33 -0.07 -7.39
CA GLU A 92 -18.74 0.80 -8.48
C GLU A 92 -17.82 2.02 -8.64
N ALA A 93 -17.37 2.62 -7.54
CA ALA A 93 -16.43 3.73 -7.59
C ALA A 93 -15.11 3.32 -8.29
N PHE A 94 -14.59 2.13 -7.98
CA PHE A 94 -13.40 1.61 -8.67
C PHE A 94 -13.64 1.28 -10.14
N LEU A 95 -14.82 0.78 -10.50
CA LEU A 95 -15.19 0.47 -11.88
C LEU A 95 -15.33 1.74 -12.75
N ARG A 96 -15.79 2.85 -12.16
CA ARG A 96 -15.88 4.16 -12.84
C ARG A 96 -14.55 4.91 -12.91
N GLY A 97 -13.53 4.46 -12.16
CA GLY A 97 -12.27 5.19 -12.03
C GLY A 97 -12.37 6.44 -11.14
N ASP A 98 -13.34 6.46 -10.22
CA ASP A 98 -13.54 7.59 -9.30
C ASP A 98 -12.34 7.73 -8.35
N ASP A 99 -11.93 8.97 -8.07
CA ASP A 99 -11.02 9.24 -6.96
C ASP A 99 -11.79 9.21 -5.63
N ILE A 100 -11.83 8.03 -5.01
CA ILE A 100 -12.53 7.80 -3.74
C ILE A 100 -12.01 8.75 -2.65
N HIS A 101 -10.72 9.11 -2.65
CA HIS A 101 -10.19 10.05 -1.66
C HIS A 101 -10.69 11.47 -1.89
N ALA A 102 -10.81 11.90 -3.14
CA ALA A 102 -11.38 13.21 -3.46
C ALA A 102 -12.88 13.25 -3.12
N LYS A 103 -13.60 12.17 -3.40
CA LYS A 103 -15.02 12.04 -3.03
C LYS A 103 -15.22 12.12 -1.51
N VAL A 104 -14.50 11.30 -0.76
CA VAL A 104 -14.54 11.34 0.72
C VAL A 104 -14.10 12.71 1.24
N ALA A 105 -13.13 13.37 0.61
CA ALA A 105 -12.74 14.73 1.01
C ALA A 105 -13.87 15.74 0.78
N SER A 106 -14.55 15.67 -0.35
CA SER A 106 -15.70 16.53 -0.66
C SER A 106 -16.80 16.38 0.39
N GLU A 107 -17.12 15.15 0.78
CA GLU A 107 -18.10 14.81 1.82
C GLU A 107 -17.62 15.25 3.22
N VAL A 108 -16.39 14.89 3.62
CA VAL A 108 -15.80 15.25 4.94
C VAL A 108 -15.75 16.75 5.18
N PHE A 109 -15.32 17.52 4.18
CA PHE A 109 -15.11 18.96 4.33
C PHE A 109 -16.32 19.77 3.87
N ASN A 110 -17.40 19.10 3.44
CA ASN A 110 -18.61 19.72 2.90
C ASN A 110 -18.30 20.79 1.83
N VAL A 111 -17.43 20.43 0.88
CA VAL A 111 -17.04 21.29 -0.25
C VAL A 111 -17.25 20.56 -1.57
N PRO A 112 -17.62 21.25 -2.67
CA PRO A 112 -17.62 20.66 -4.00
C PRO A 112 -16.28 20.01 -4.36
N ALA A 113 -16.31 18.94 -5.15
CA ALA A 113 -15.11 18.18 -5.53
C ALA A 113 -14.01 19.05 -6.15
N GLU A 114 -14.39 20.10 -6.89
CA GLU A 114 -13.49 21.06 -7.54
C GLU A 114 -12.76 21.97 -6.54
N LYS A 115 -13.31 22.10 -5.33
CA LYS A 115 -12.73 22.91 -4.23
C LYS A 115 -11.92 22.06 -3.25
N VAL A 116 -11.82 20.75 -3.47
CA VAL A 116 -10.99 19.86 -2.64
C VAL A 116 -9.52 20.22 -2.84
N THR A 117 -8.88 20.72 -1.78
CA THR A 117 -7.45 21.03 -1.80
C THR A 117 -6.61 19.75 -1.64
N GLY A 118 -5.33 19.81 -2.01
CA GLY A 118 -4.39 18.71 -1.80
C GLY A 118 -4.25 18.31 -0.32
N GLU A 119 -4.39 19.26 0.60
CA GLU A 119 -4.40 19.01 2.04
C GLU A 119 -5.67 18.30 2.49
N MET A 120 -6.85 18.74 2.03
CA MET A 120 -8.13 18.07 2.29
C MET A 120 -8.10 16.62 1.80
N ARG A 121 -7.62 16.39 0.57
CA ARG A 121 -7.45 15.04 0.02
C ARG A 121 -6.50 14.18 0.85
N ARG A 122 -5.41 14.77 1.38
CA ARG A 122 -4.47 14.07 2.26
C ARG A 122 -5.10 13.69 3.60
N ARG A 123 -5.88 14.58 4.23
CA ARG A 123 -6.62 14.29 5.47
C ARG A 123 -7.68 13.23 5.25
N ALA A 124 -8.46 13.34 4.18
CA ALA A 124 -9.46 12.35 3.79
C ALA A 124 -8.84 10.97 3.54
N LYS A 125 -7.64 10.89 2.95
CA LYS A 125 -6.88 9.65 2.83
C LYS A 125 -6.62 9.02 4.19
N ILE A 126 -6.13 9.79 5.17
CA ILE A 126 -5.86 9.28 6.54
C ILE A 126 -7.15 8.79 7.20
N ILE A 127 -8.25 9.50 7.03
CA ILE A 127 -9.56 9.15 7.59
C ILE A 127 -10.10 7.89 6.96
N ASN A 128 -10.15 7.82 5.63
CA ASN A 128 -10.67 6.68 4.87
C ASN A 128 -9.91 5.39 5.19
N PHE A 129 -8.57 5.40 5.06
CA PHE A 129 -7.75 4.26 5.47
C PHE A 129 -7.88 3.97 6.96
N GLY A 130 -7.92 5.01 7.78
CA GLY A 130 -8.13 4.89 9.21
C GLY A 130 -9.36 4.06 9.53
N ILE A 131 -10.51 4.50 9.03
CA ILE A 131 -11.82 3.89 9.30
C ILE A 131 -11.84 2.43 8.81
N ILE A 132 -11.36 2.18 7.59
CA ILE A 132 -11.22 0.82 7.04
C ILE A 132 -10.33 -0.07 7.92
N TYR A 133 -9.34 0.51 8.61
CA TYR A 133 -8.42 -0.16 9.53
C TYR A 133 -8.84 -0.08 11.00
N GLY A 134 -10.12 0.11 11.26
CA GLY A 134 -10.68 0.09 12.62
C GLY A 134 -10.29 1.31 13.46
N MET A 135 -10.06 2.46 12.84
CA MET A 135 -9.89 3.73 13.55
C MET A 135 -11.15 4.03 14.36
N GLY A 136 -10.99 4.13 15.67
CA GLY A 136 -12.08 4.54 16.56
C GLY A 136 -12.36 6.05 16.53
N ILE A 137 -13.50 6.43 17.08
CA ILE A 137 -14.00 7.82 17.17
C ILE A 137 -12.96 8.80 17.74
N ASN A 138 -12.20 8.41 18.77
CA ASN A 138 -11.19 9.30 19.37
C ASN A 138 -10.08 9.68 18.38
N SER A 139 -9.62 8.72 17.57
CA SER A 139 -8.62 8.96 16.53
C SER A 139 -9.21 9.75 15.37
N LEU A 140 -10.46 9.47 14.98
CA LEU A 140 -11.17 10.23 13.97
C LEU A 140 -11.32 11.70 14.36
N LYS A 141 -11.79 11.96 15.58
CA LYS A 141 -11.91 13.31 16.17
C LYS A 141 -10.61 14.10 16.08
N LYS A 142 -9.47 13.46 16.39
CA LYS A 142 -8.15 14.09 16.30
C LYS A 142 -7.75 14.43 14.86
N ASN A 143 -8.11 13.57 13.89
CA ASN A 143 -7.79 13.80 12.48
C ASN A 143 -8.74 14.79 11.79
N LEU A 144 -9.98 14.90 12.28
CA LEU A 144 -10.97 15.88 11.82
C LEU A 144 -10.85 17.23 12.54
N GLU A 145 -10.15 17.29 13.69
CA GLU A 145 -10.06 18.49 14.53
C GLU A 145 -11.46 19.00 14.97
N CYS A 146 -12.36 18.05 15.27
CA CYS A 146 -13.78 18.31 15.48
C CYS A 146 -14.26 17.92 16.89
N GLY A 147 -15.55 18.15 17.16
CA GLY A 147 -16.23 17.67 18.38
C GLY A 147 -16.42 16.15 18.39
N ARG A 148 -16.77 15.57 19.55
CA ARG A 148 -17.07 14.12 19.66
C ARG A 148 -18.34 13.74 18.87
N GLU A 149 -19.42 14.49 19.04
CA GLU A 149 -20.70 14.23 18.38
C GLU A 149 -20.58 14.30 16.85
N GLU A 150 -19.80 15.26 16.34
CA GLU A 150 -19.49 15.39 14.92
C GLU A 150 -18.69 14.20 14.39
N ALA A 151 -17.67 13.74 15.14
CA ALA A 151 -16.91 12.54 14.77
C ALA A 151 -17.77 11.27 14.78
N GLU A 152 -18.67 11.13 15.75
CA GLU A 152 -19.61 10.00 15.84
C GLU A 152 -20.62 10.03 14.68
N SER A 153 -21.18 11.19 14.37
CA SER A 153 -22.09 11.38 13.24
C SER A 153 -21.41 11.05 11.92
N PHE A 154 -20.21 11.58 11.69
CA PHE A 154 -19.43 11.30 10.48
C PHE A 154 -19.10 9.81 10.36
N TYR A 155 -18.66 9.17 11.45
CA TYR A 155 -18.37 7.74 11.43
C TYR A 155 -19.60 6.90 11.10
N ALA A 156 -20.75 7.25 11.68
CA ALA A 156 -22.02 6.57 11.41
C ALA A 156 -22.47 6.75 9.94
N GLU A 157 -22.38 7.96 9.40
CA GLU A 157 -22.68 8.26 8.01
C GLU A 157 -21.76 7.48 7.06
N TYR A 158 -20.44 7.50 7.32
CA TYR A 158 -19.46 6.75 6.53
C TYR A 158 -19.76 5.23 6.53
N MET A 159 -20.07 4.65 7.69
CA MET A 159 -20.40 3.23 7.79
C MET A 159 -21.75 2.88 7.18
N SER A 160 -22.71 3.81 7.17
CA SER A 160 -23.97 3.68 6.46
C SER A 160 -23.75 3.68 4.95
N ASP A 161 -22.91 4.59 4.47
CA ASP A 161 -22.56 4.73 3.06
C ASP A 161 -21.80 3.54 2.50
N PHE A 162 -20.86 3.00 3.29
CA PHE A 162 -20.06 1.83 2.97
C PHE A 162 -20.48 0.62 3.82
N SER A 163 -21.78 0.35 3.82
CA SER A 163 -22.39 -0.71 4.65
C SER A 163 -21.82 -2.11 4.42
N GLY A 164 -21.35 -2.42 3.21
CA GLY A 164 -20.66 -3.67 2.93
C GLY A 164 -19.32 -3.76 3.66
N VAL A 165 -18.57 -2.64 3.68
CA VAL A 165 -17.33 -2.54 4.47
C VAL A 165 -17.63 -2.71 5.95
N ALA A 166 -18.61 -1.97 6.49
CA ALA A 166 -19.00 -2.06 7.90
C ALA A 166 -19.34 -3.51 8.31
N GLY A 167 -20.19 -4.18 7.52
CA GLY A 167 -20.57 -5.57 7.75
C GLY A 167 -19.38 -6.54 7.67
N TYR A 168 -18.46 -6.31 6.73
CA TYR A 168 -17.24 -7.10 6.60
C TYR A 168 -16.31 -6.96 7.81
N LEU A 169 -16.11 -5.73 8.31
CA LEU A 169 -15.26 -5.49 9.48
C LEU A 169 -15.79 -6.19 10.74
N GLU A 170 -17.10 -6.09 10.99
CA GLU A 170 -17.74 -6.75 12.12
C GLU A 170 -17.72 -8.28 11.98
N LYS A 171 -17.93 -8.78 10.77
CA LYS A 171 -17.79 -10.21 10.46
C LYS A 171 -16.39 -10.72 10.79
N ILE A 172 -15.32 -10.02 10.39
CA ILE A 172 -13.95 -10.43 10.75
C ILE A 172 -13.78 -10.48 12.25
N LYS A 173 -14.15 -9.43 12.99
CA LYS A 173 -13.97 -9.38 14.45
C LYS A 173 -14.63 -10.58 15.13
N LYS A 174 -15.86 -10.89 14.73
CA LYS A 174 -16.60 -12.06 15.23
C LYS A 174 -15.93 -13.38 14.87
N GLU A 175 -15.54 -13.57 13.62
CA GLU A 175 -14.89 -14.82 13.21
C GLU A 175 -13.55 -15.04 13.92
N VAL A 176 -12.77 -13.97 14.14
CA VAL A 176 -11.48 -14.04 14.80
C VAL A 176 -11.62 -14.26 16.30
N SER A 177 -12.65 -13.70 16.95
CA SER A 177 -12.91 -13.98 18.38
C SER A 177 -13.29 -15.43 18.63
N GLU A 178 -13.98 -16.07 17.67
CA GLU A 178 -14.33 -17.49 17.71
C GLU A 178 -13.15 -18.41 17.36
N LYS A 179 -12.39 -18.10 16.30
CA LYS A 179 -11.34 -18.98 15.75
C LYS A 179 -9.94 -18.74 16.34
N GLY A 180 -9.69 -17.55 16.89
CA GLY A 180 -8.37 -17.11 17.39
C GLY A 180 -7.38 -16.68 16.30
N PHE A 181 -7.77 -16.62 15.02
CA PHE A 181 -6.91 -16.14 13.93
C PHE A 181 -7.71 -15.50 12.79
N SER A 182 -7.05 -14.60 12.07
CA SER A 182 -7.54 -14.00 10.81
C SER A 182 -6.92 -14.69 9.60
N GLU A 183 -7.61 -14.68 8.46
CA GLU A 183 -7.14 -15.29 7.19
C GLU A 183 -7.17 -14.27 6.03
N THR A 184 -6.15 -14.31 5.16
CA THR A 184 -6.20 -13.63 3.85
C THR A 184 -7.14 -14.36 2.88
N PHE A 185 -7.42 -13.74 1.72
CA PHE A 185 -8.13 -14.41 0.62
C PHE A 185 -7.49 -15.76 0.26
N PHE A 186 -6.16 -15.81 0.28
CA PHE A 186 -5.35 -17.01 0.00
C PHE A 186 -5.07 -17.89 1.23
N LYS A 187 -5.85 -17.73 2.30
CA LYS A 187 -5.81 -18.56 3.52
C LYS A 187 -4.52 -18.47 4.34
N ARG A 188 -3.71 -17.42 4.16
CA ARG A 188 -2.61 -17.12 5.08
C ARG A 188 -3.18 -16.69 6.43
N ARG A 189 -2.70 -17.32 7.52
CA ARG A 189 -3.20 -17.07 8.88
C ARG A 189 -2.35 -16.10 9.68
N ARG A 190 -3.00 -15.29 10.52
CA ARG A 190 -2.39 -14.58 11.64
C ARG A 190 -3.16 -14.88 12.92
N TYR A 191 -2.50 -15.57 13.86
CA TYR A 191 -3.05 -15.87 15.18
C TYR A 191 -3.04 -14.62 16.08
N LEU A 192 -4.14 -14.44 16.82
CA LEU A 192 -4.42 -13.26 17.63
C LEU A 192 -4.91 -13.70 19.02
N PRO A 193 -3.99 -14.17 19.89
CA PRO A 193 -4.37 -14.70 21.21
C PRO A 193 -5.10 -13.67 22.07
N GLU A 194 -4.79 -12.39 21.87
CA GLU A 194 -5.34 -11.26 22.61
C GLU A 194 -6.75 -10.82 22.18
N ILE A 195 -7.34 -11.48 21.17
CA ILE A 195 -8.67 -11.09 20.64
C ILE A 195 -9.80 -11.19 21.67
N ASN A 196 -9.65 -12.04 22.68
CA ASN A 196 -10.61 -12.23 23.77
C ASN A 196 -10.13 -11.64 25.10
N SER A 197 -9.14 -10.74 25.07
CA SER A 197 -8.60 -10.13 26.29
C SER A 197 -9.71 -9.41 27.08
N PRO A 198 -9.77 -9.59 28.42
CA PRO A 198 -10.70 -8.83 29.25
C PRO A 198 -10.32 -7.34 29.33
N ILE A 199 -9.06 -7.01 29.00
CA ILE A 199 -8.55 -5.64 28.98
C ILE A 199 -8.94 -4.98 27.65
N ASP A 200 -9.83 -3.99 27.72
CA ASP A 200 -10.43 -3.34 26.54
C ASP A 200 -9.40 -2.77 25.56
N PHE A 201 -8.32 -2.15 26.06
CA PHE A 201 -7.25 -1.62 25.21
C PHE A 201 -6.53 -2.72 24.42
N ILE A 202 -6.22 -3.85 25.06
CA ILE A 202 -5.53 -4.98 24.43
C ILE A 202 -6.44 -5.63 23.39
N ARG A 203 -7.70 -5.88 23.74
CA ARG A 203 -8.71 -6.43 22.82
C ARG A 203 -8.90 -5.54 21.60
N LYS A 204 -9.08 -4.23 21.76
CA LYS A 204 -9.26 -3.30 20.65
C LYS A 204 -8.06 -3.28 19.70
N GLU A 205 -6.84 -3.38 20.21
CA GLU A 205 -5.65 -3.46 19.35
C GLU A 205 -5.60 -4.80 18.60
N ALA A 206 -6.00 -5.91 19.25
CA ALA A 206 -6.15 -7.21 18.58
C ALA A 206 -7.23 -7.19 17.49
N GLU A 207 -8.38 -6.54 17.71
CA GLU A 207 -9.43 -6.35 16.71
C GLU A 207 -8.93 -5.54 15.50
N ARG A 208 -8.15 -4.48 15.73
CA ARG A 208 -7.52 -3.70 14.64
C ARG A 208 -6.54 -4.57 13.84
N MET A 209 -5.74 -5.38 14.53
CA MET A 209 -4.84 -6.34 13.90
C MET A 209 -5.59 -7.43 13.12
N ALA A 210 -6.75 -7.85 13.61
CA ALA A 210 -7.64 -8.83 13.00
C ALA A 210 -8.20 -8.33 11.67
N VAL A 211 -8.63 -7.08 11.63
CA VAL A 211 -9.12 -6.41 10.42
C VAL A 211 -8.00 -6.15 9.41
N ASN A 212 -6.84 -5.66 9.86
CA ASN A 212 -5.75 -5.30 8.95
C ASN A 212 -5.11 -6.50 8.26
N ALA A 213 -5.00 -7.64 8.95
CA ALA A 213 -4.22 -8.77 8.46
C ALA A 213 -4.77 -9.38 7.16
N PRO A 214 -6.08 -9.65 7.00
CA PRO A 214 -6.66 -10.09 5.73
C PRO A 214 -6.42 -9.10 4.59
N ILE A 215 -6.55 -7.79 4.85
CA ILE A 215 -6.41 -6.76 3.82
C ILE A 215 -4.95 -6.64 3.36
N GLN A 216 -4.04 -6.36 4.29
CA GLN A 216 -2.62 -6.18 3.97
C GLN A 216 -1.98 -7.47 3.49
N GLY A 217 -2.38 -8.60 4.06
CA GLY A 217 -1.86 -9.90 3.69
C GLY A 217 -2.34 -10.34 2.32
N THR A 218 -3.60 -10.08 1.94
CA THR A 218 -4.07 -10.35 0.57
C THR A 218 -3.31 -9.50 -0.45
N ALA A 219 -3.07 -8.20 -0.16
CA ALA A 219 -2.23 -7.37 -1.02
C ALA A 219 -0.78 -7.91 -1.13
N ALA A 220 -0.21 -8.38 -0.02
CA ALA A 220 1.11 -9.01 0.00
C ALA A 220 1.15 -10.34 -0.78
N ASP A 221 0.08 -11.12 -0.73
CA ASP A 221 -0.07 -12.36 -1.50
C ASP A 221 -0.14 -12.05 -3.00
N ILE A 222 -0.93 -11.05 -3.41
CA ILE A 222 -1.06 -10.62 -4.82
C ILE A 222 0.29 -10.18 -5.39
N ILE A 223 1.04 -9.30 -4.72
CA ILE A 223 2.33 -8.85 -5.24
C ILE A 223 3.35 -10.00 -5.31
N LYS A 224 3.31 -10.94 -4.37
CA LYS A 224 4.18 -12.13 -4.40
C LYS A 224 3.87 -13.06 -5.57
N MET A 225 2.59 -13.27 -5.89
CA MET A 225 2.20 -14.04 -7.07
C MET A 225 2.58 -13.31 -8.36
N ALA A 226 2.45 -11.98 -8.40
CA ALA A 226 2.92 -11.18 -9.54
C ALA A 226 4.44 -11.31 -9.73
N MET A 227 5.23 -11.22 -8.65
CA MET A 227 6.68 -11.45 -8.70
C MET A 227 7.00 -12.85 -9.24
N ALA A 228 6.33 -13.90 -8.74
CA ALA A 228 6.54 -15.26 -9.23
C ALA A 228 6.18 -15.44 -10.71
N ALA A 229 5.14 -14.74 -11.19
CA ALA A 229 4.76 -14.76 -12.60
C ALA A 229 5.72 -13.95 -13.50
N LEU A 230 6.59 -13.12 -12.91
CA LEU A 230 7.50 -12.22 -13.61
C LEU A 230 8.98 -12.65 -13.54
N ASP A 231 9.29 -13.81 -12.94
CA ASP A 231 10.66 -14.27 -12.69
C ASP A 231 11.51 -14.30 -13.98
N ASP A 232 10.92 -14.72 -15.09
CA ASP A 232 11.57 -14.87 -16.40
C ASP A 232 11.16 -13.81 -17.44
N VAL A 233 10.64 -12.65 -17.02
CA VAL A 233 10.07 -11.65 -17.96
C VAL A 233 11.12 -10.94 -18.85
N GLY A 234 12.41 -11.23 -18.67
CA GLY A 234 13.50 -10.57 -19.43
C GLY A 234 13.88 -9.18 -18.90
N ALA A 235 13.28 -8.75 -17.79
CA ALA A 235 13.67 -7.57 -17.01
C ALA A 235 14.22 -7.98 -15.64
N ARG A 236 15.09 -7.16 -15.04
CA ARG A 236 15.67 -7.47 -13.74
C ARG A 236 14.85 -6.84 -12.63
N LEU A 237 14.14 -7.64 -11.83
CA LEU A 237 13.52 -7.14 -10.60
C LEU A 237 14.62 -6.81 -9.58
N ILE A 238 14.67 -5.56 -9.13
CA ILE A 238 15.74 -5.04 -8.25
C ILE A 238 15.26 -4.95 -6.81
N ILE A 239 14.09 -4.34 -6.59
CA ILE A 239 13.55 -4.09 -5.24
C ILE A 239 12.03 -4.27 -5.27
N GLN A 240 11.48 -4.88 -4.23
CA GLN A 240 10.07 -4.80 -3.90
C GLN A 240 9.88 -3.88 -2.67
N VAL A 241 9.08 -2.82 -2.81
CA VAL A 241 8.74 -1.88 -1.73
C VAL A 241 7.24 -1.83 -1.54
N HIS A 242 6.73 -2.50 -0.51
CA HIS A 242 5.29 -2.54 -0.20
C HIS A 242 4.43 -3.10 -1.34
N ASP A 243 3.87 -2.24 -2.18
CA ASP A 243 3.05 -2.52 -3.36
C ASP A 243 3.73 -2.09 -4.68
N GLU A 244 4.97 -1.62 -4.60
CA GLU A 244 5.84 -1.23 -5.73
C GLU A 244 6.84 -2.34 -6.09
N LEU A 245 6.98 -2.62 -7.40
CA LEU A 245 8.09 -3.39 -7.97
C LEU A 245 8.98 -2.46 -8.80
N LEU A 246 10.29 -2.47 -8.52
CA LEU A 246 11.29 -1.68 -9.24
C LEU A 246 12.16 -2.60 -10.10
N PHE A 247 12.15 -2.37 -11.41
CA PHE A 247 12.93 -3.12 -12.38
C PHE A 247 14.07 -2.29 -12.97
N GLU A 248 15.16 -2.95 -13.35
CA GLU A 248 16.10 -2.46 -14.35
C GLU A 248 15.73 -3.06 -15.72
N ILE A 249 15.47 -2.18 -16.69
CA ILE A 249 15.14 -2.56 -18.07
C ILE A 249 16.15 -1.91 -19.03
N LYS A 250 16.63 -2.67 -20.02
CA LYS A 250 17.54 -2.14 -21.04
C LYS A 250 16.85 -1.05 -21.85
N ASP A 251 17.56 0.05 -22.07
CA ASP A 251 17.09 1.19 -22.84
C ASP A 251 17.54 1.03 -24.30
N SER A 252 16.84 0.16 -25.04
CA SER A 252 17.10 -0.14 -26.45
C SER A 252 15.83 -0.03 -27.30
N GLY A 253 15.61 1.12 -27.92
CA GLY A 253 14.42 1.37 -28.76
C GLY A 253 13.13 1.30 -27.94
N ASP A 254 12.17 0.47 -28.38
CA ASP A 254 10.86 0.33 -27.72
C ASP A 254 10.83 -0.67 -26.54
N THR A 255 11.97 -1.28 -26.20
CA THR A 255 12.09 -2.34 -25.18
C THR A 255 11.43 -1.95 -23.84
N ILE A 256 11.60 -0.70 -23.39
CA ILE A 256 11.00 -0.24 -22.13
C ILE A 256 9.47 -0.31 -22.18
N LYS A 257 8.85 0.16 -23.28
CA LYS A 257 7.39 0.16 -23.42
C LYS A 257 6.84 -1.25 -23.56
N GLU A 258 7.51 -2.09 -24.36
CA GLU A 258 7.12 -3.49 -24.56
C GLU A 258 7.15 -4.27 -23.25
N MET A 259 8.27 -4.22 -22.52
CA MET A 259 8.42 -4.88 -21.23
C MET A 259 7.47 -4.31 -20.18
N ALA A 260 7.32 -2.98 -20.14
CA ALA A 260 6.41 -2.36 -19.20
C ALA A 260 4.95 -2.76 -19.46
N THR A 261 4.54 -2.94 -20.72
CA THR A 261 3.19 -3.42 -21.07
C THR A 261 2.97 -4.84 -20.55
N VAL A 262 3.94 -5.73 -20.74
CA VAL A 262 3.87 -7.12 -20.25
C VAL A 262 3.83 -7.16 -18.72
N ILE A 263 4.73 -6.43 -18.04
CA ILE A 263 4.81 -6.39 -16.58
C ILE A 263 3.52 -5.81 -15.99
N LYS A 264 3.06 -4.67 -16.51
CA LYS A 264 1.83 -4.01 -16.09
C LYS A 264 0.64 -4.96 -16.24
N LYS A 265 0.47 -5.61 -17.39
CA LYS A 265 -0.63 -6.56 -17.63
C LYS A 265 -0.60 -7.74 -16.66
N THR A 266 0.58 -8.25 -16.33
CA THR A 266 0.73 -9.37 -15.38
C THR A 266 0.32 -8.94 -13.96
N MET A 267 0.69 -7.73 -13.54
CA MET A 267 0.30 -7.18 -12.25
C MET A 267 -1.20 -6.83 -12.20
N GLU A 268 -1.76 -6.28 -13.28
CA GLU A 268 -3.19 -5.92 -13.40
C GLU A 268 -4.12 -7.13 -13.62
N SER A 269 -3.67 -8.34 -13.32
CA SER A 269 -4.42 -9.59 -13.44
C SER A 269 -5.78 -9.53 -12.71
N ASP A 270 -6.86 -9.84 -13.43
CA ASP A 270 -8.24 -9.89 -12.94
C ASP A 270 -8.60 -11.17 -12.16
N LYS A 271 -7.66 -12.12 -12.06
CA LYS A 271 -7.88 -13.44 -11.44
C LYS A 271 -8.24 -13.43 -9.95
N TYR A 272 -7.98 -12.33 -9.24
CA TYR A 272 -7.96 -12.34 -7.77
C TYR A 272 -9.05 -11.49 -7.11
N LEU A 273 -9.43 -10.37 -7.72
CA LEU A 273 -10.35 -9.40 -7.15
C LEU A 273 -11.49 -9.09 -8.13
N ASP A 274 -12.67 -8.80 -7.59
CA ASP A 274 -13.84 -8.39 -8.37
C ASP A 274 -13.79 -6.92 -8.84
N VAL A 275 -12.69 -6.23 -8.57
CA VAL A 275 -12.43 -4.86 -9.01
C VAL A 275 -11.09 -4.83 -9.74
N PRO A 276 -10.96 -4.03 -10.82
CA PRO A 276 -9.74 -4.03 -11.62
C PRO A 276 -8.55 -3.61 -10.76
N LEU A 277 -7.43 -4.32 -10.90
CA LEU A 277 -6.15 -3.86 -10.40
C LEU A 277 -5.57 -2.86 -11.40
N LEU A 278 -5.06 -1.73 -10.91
CA LEU A 278 -4.41 -0.72 -11.73
C LEU A 278 -2.97 -0.52 -11.24
N VAL A 279 -2.05 -0.31 -12.17
CA VAL A 279 -0.63 -0.10 -11.89
C VAL A 279 -0.15 1.18 -12.57
N ASP A 280 0.38 2.09 -11.75
CA ASP A 280 1.05 3.29 -12.23
C ASP A 280 2.49 2.91 -12.62
N VAL A 281 2.91 3.32 -13.82
CA VAL A 281 4.23 3.00 -14.37
C VAL A 281 5.05 4.26 -14.59
N LEU A 282 6.22 4.30 -13.96
CA LEU A 282 7.18 5.39 -14.06
C LEU A 282 8.54 4.86 -14.52
N ALA A 283 9.29 5.62 -15.31
CA ALA A 283 10.67 5.29 -15.67
C ALA A 283 11.61 6.47 -15.57
N GLY A 284 12.86 6.22 -15.18
CA GLY A 284 13.86 7.26 -15.03
C GLY A 284 15.27 6.71 -14.94
N GLN A 285 16.26 7.61 -14.99
CA GLN A 285 17.66 7.23 -14.74
C GLN A 285 17.92 6.97 -13.25
N ASN A 286 17.14 7.59 -12.38
CA ASN A 286 17.23 7.43 -10.94
C ASN A 286 15.83 7.28 -10.33
N TRP A 287 15.77 6.83 -9.08
CA TRP A 287 14.51 6.45 -8.42
C TRP A 287 13.62 7.63 -7.98
N VAL A 288 14.07 8.87 -8.17
CA VAL A 288 13.28 10.08 -7.83
C VAL A 288 12.78 10.80 -9.07
N ASP A 289 13.64 10.98 -10.07
CA ASP A 289 13.30 11.69 -11.30
C ASP A 289 12.74 10.73 -12.36
N MET A 290 11.69 10.00 -11.97
CA MET A 290 10.98 9.11 -12.89
C MET A 290 9.77 9.82 -13.50
N GLU A 291 9.55 9.59 -14.79
CA GLU A 291 8.44 10.14 -15.54
C GLU A 291 7.43 9.05 -15.90
N ARG A 292 6.15 9.43 -15.96
CA ARG A 292 5.07 8.50 -16.29
C ARG A 292 5.17 8.06 -17.75
N ILE A 293 5.21 6.74 -17.96
CA ILE A 293 5.14 6.18 -19.31
C ILE A 293 3.66 5.95 -19.64
N LYS A 294 3.24 6.38 -20.83
CA LYS A 294 1.92 6.05 -21.39
C LYS A 294 2.01 4.70 -22.10
N ILE A 295 1.37 3.69 -21.52
CA ILE A 295 1.20 2.32 -22.02
C ILE A 295 -0.19 1.77 -21.64
#